data_AF-A0A8H6MDF7-F1
#
_entry.id   AF-A0A8H6MDF7-F1
#
_cell.length_a   1.000
_cell.length_b   1.000
_cell.length_c   1.000
_cell.angle_alpha   90.00
_cell.angle_beta   90.00
_cell.angle_gamma   90.00
#
_symmetry.space_group_name_H-M   'P 1'
#
loop_
_entity.id
_entity.type
_entity.pdbx_description
1 polymer ?
#
loop_
_entity_poly.entity_id
_entity_poly.type
_entity_poly.pdbx_seq_one_letter_code
_entity_poly.pdbx_strand_id
1 'polypeptide(L)'
;MSSLLRTRVASPRQVQRLHTSAVRCDRVAPPHPISHMRPIIYDDAPAASPPTLLRHPYSLTEFQDARSRPVDLELQFKLQRQQLDTFHENFWLDNNIRYYAAKETALSHLPETATALDKENALSEFLSQWYIQEKGRTDQYTAEWRRRNFALIRLGTKVELQKLGFRLSQTFQSTSSSSSSSSS
;
A
#
# COMPACT_ATOMS: atom_id res chain seq x y z
N MET A 1 3.45 -59.77 49.35
CA MET A 1 2.34 -59.68 48.38
C MET A 1 1.72 -58.29 48.51
N SER A 2 1.20 -57.73 47.41
CA SER A 2 0.64 -56.35 47.25
C SER A 2 1.69 -55.29 46.89
N SER A 3 1.93 -55.02 45.60
CA SER A 3 1.14 -54.22 44.63
C SER A 3 1.52 -52.73 44.70
N LEU A 4 2.37 -52.30 43.76
CA LEU A 4 2.61 -50.90 43.43
C LEU A 4 2.15 -50.65 42.00
N LEU A 5 1.11 -49.85 41.87
CA LEU A 5 0.48 -49.44 40.62
C LEU A 5 1.42 -48.54 39.82
N ARG A 6 1.68 -48.94 38.57
CA ARG A 6 2.42 -48.17 37.57
C ARG A 6 1.50 -47.11 36.96
N THR A 7 1.62 -45.86 37.38
CA THR A 7 0.98 -44.73 36.71
C THR A 7 1.72 -44.41 35.41
N ARG A 8 1.05 -44.64 34.26
CA ARG A 8 1.51 -44.13 32.96
C ARG A 8 1.26 -42.61 32.94
N VAL A 9 2.32 -41.83 32.87
CA VAL A 9 2.25 -40.40 32.54
C VAL A 9 1.85 -40.29 31.06
N ALA A 10 0.65 -39.76 30.82
CA ALA A 10 0.18 -39.46 29.47
C ALA A 10 0.97 -38.27 28.91
N SER A 11 1.65 -38.49 27.78
CA SER A 11 2.30 -37.44 27.00
C SER A 11 1.24 -36.47 26.49
N PRO A 12 1.38 -35.14 26.67
CA PRO A 12 0.48 -34.19 26.04
C PRO A 12 0.66 -34.28 24.52
N ARG A 13 -0.44 -34.56 23.81
CA ARG A 13 -0.53 -34.41 22.36
C ARG A 13 -0.18 -32.96 22.02
N GLN A 14 0.88 -32.75 21.25
CA GLN A 14 1.12 -31.48 20.59
C GLN A 14 -0.07 -31.21 19.68
N VAL A 15 -0.96 -30.33 20.12
CA VAL A 15 -2.02 -29.79 19.30
C VAL A 15 -1.32 -28.93 18.24
N GLN A 16 -1.23 -29.45 17.01
CA GLN A 16 -0.93 -28.63 15.85
C GLN A 16 -1.99 -27.54 15.81
N ARG A 17 -1.60 -26.34 16.24
CA ARG A 17 -2.45 -25.16 16.19
C ARG A 17 -2.80 -24.95 14.73
N LEU A 18 -4.10 -24.99 14.44
CA LEU A 18 -4.67 -24.67 13.14
C LEU A 18 -3.99 -23.40 12.64
N HIS A 19 -3.38 -23.50 11.46
CA HIS A 19 -2.69 -22.40 10.80
C HIS A 19 -3.74 -21.33 10.46
N THR A 20 -3.99 -20.41 11.39
CA THR A 20 -4.78 -19.21 11.14
C THR A 20 -3.99 -18.43 10.08
N SER A 21 -4.48 -18.39 8.84
CA SER A 21 -3.87 -17.58 7.80
C SER A 21 -3.75 -16.14 8.32
N ALA A 22 -2.54 -15.59 8.32
CA ALA A 22 -2.32 -14.20 8.70
C ALA A 22 -3.26 -13.32 7.88
N VAL A 23 -4.01 -12.44 8.56
CA VAL A 23 -4.86 -11.44 7.90
C VAL A 23 -3.94 -10.57 7.07
N ARG A 24 -4.19 -10.50 5.76
CA ARG A 24 -3.51 -9.55 4.88
C ARG A 24 -3.96 -8.15 5.29
N CYS A 25 -3.03 -7.32 5.73
CA CYS A 25 -3.24 -5.93 6.07
C CYS A 25 -2.11 -5.07 5.51
N ASP A 26 -2.48 -4.00 4.80
CA ASP A 26 -1.51 -3.01 4.34
C ASP A 26 -0.72 -2.48 5.55
N ARG A 27 0.62 -2.48 5.42
CA ARG A 27 1.54 -2.09 6.49
C ARG A 27 2.12 -0.72 6.21
N VAL A 28 2.52 -0.01 7.25
CA VAL A 28 3.15 1.30 7.13
C VAL A 28 4.59 1.19 7.63
N ALA A 29 5.53 1.55 6.76
CA ALA A 29 6.96 1.52 7.07
C ALA A 29 7.37 2.73 7.95
N PRO A 30 8.58 2.70 8.54
CA PRO A 30 9.15 3.86 9.23
C PRO A 30 9.21 5.10 8.31
N PRO A 31 9.23 6.32 8.89
CA PRO A 31 9.34 7.54 8.11
C PRO A 31 10.66 7.59 7.35
N HIS A 32 10.60 7.96 6.07
CA HIS A 32 11.77 8.12 5.21
C HIS A 32 12.64 9.30 5.72
N PRO A 33 13.99 9.17 5.75
CA PRO A 33 14.87 10.14 6.42
C PRO A 33 14.86 11.56 5.84
N ILE A 34 14.52 11.70 4.56
CA ILE A 34 14.51 13.00 3.86
C ILE A 34 13.08 13.51 3.63
N SER A 35 12.22 12.73 2.96
CA SER A 35 10.83 13.12 2.70
C SER A 35 9.94 13.13 3.95
N HIS A 36 10.33 12.46 5.05
CA HIS A 36 9.52 12.25 6.26
C HIS A 36 8.17 11.53 6.04
N MET A 37 7.93 11.05 4.83
CA MET A 37 6.73 10.31 4.46
C MET A 37 6.83 8.86 4.92
N ARG A 38 5.68 8.22 5.15
CA ARG A 38 5.61 6.83 5.59
C ARG A 38 5.16 5.94 4.42
N PRO A 39 6.06 5.14 3.82
CA PRO A 39 5.71 4.25 2.73
C PRO A 39 4.66 3.22 3.16
N ILE A 40 3.69 2.96 2.28
CA ILE A 40 2.69 1.91 2.48
C ILE A 40 3.19 0.65 1.78
N ILE A 41 3.36 -0.43 2.55
CA ILE A 41 3.69 -1.76 2.06
C ILE A 41 2.36 -2.48 1.82
N TYR A 42 2.02 -2.61 0.54
CA TYR A 42 0.80 -3.28 0.12
C TYR A 42 0.96 -4.80 0.18
N ASP A 43 0.06 -5.47 0.90
CA ASP A 43 0.01 -6.94 0.98
C ASP A 43 -0.51 -7.58 -0.32
N ASP A 44 -1.04 -6.75 -1.19
CA ASP A 44 -1.51 -7.09 -2.53
C ASP A 44 -0.40 -7.08 -3.60
N ALA A 45 0.84 -6.80 -3.21
CA ALA A 45 1.97 -6.96 -4.12
C ALA A 45 2.06 -8.43 -4.58
N PRO A 46 2.31 -8.71 -5.88
CA PRO A 46 2.49 -10.07 -6.34
C PRO A 46 3.61 -10.71 -5.51
N ALA A 47 3.30 -11.82 -4.84
CA ALA A 47 4.28 -12.54 -4.04
C ALA A 47 5.49 -12.85 -4.93
N ALA A 48 6.70 -12.56 -4.43
CA ALA A 48 7.93 -12.92 -5.13
C ALA A 48 7.84 -14.40 -5.54
N SER A 49 7.94 -14.67 -6.84
CA SER A 49 7.79 -16.02 -7.36
C SER A 49 8.85 -16.93 -6.71
N PRO A 50 8.47 -18.11 -6.21
CA PRO A 50 9.45 -19.07 -5.69
C PRO A 50 10.47 -19.42 -6.78
N PRO A 51 11.72 -19.76 -6.39
CA PRO A 51 12.83 -19.95 -7.32
C PRO A 51 12.45 -20.90 -8.47
N THR A 52 12.68 -20.42 -9.68
CA THR A 52 12.13 -20.86 -10.97
C THR A 52 12.63 -22.21 -11.48
N LEU A 53 13.37 -22.98 -10.69
CA LEU A 53 14.07 -24.18 -11.19
C LEU A 53 13.13 -25.29 -11.70
N LEU A 54 11.82 -25.21 -11.49
CA LEU A 54 10.84 -26.22 -11.91
C LEU A 54 9.56 -25.68 -12.60
N ARG A 55 9.45 -24.38 -12.89
CA ARG A 55 8.18 -23.80 -13.40
C ARG A 55 8.41 -23.11 -14.74
N HIS A 56 7.73 -23.60 -15.78
CA HIS A 56 7.75 -23.02 -17.12
C HIS A 56 7.32 -21.54 -17.08
N PRO A 57 7.93 -20.64 -17.88
CA PRO A 57 7.67 -19.18 -17.85
C PRO A 57 6.22 -18.78 -18.13
N TYR A 58 5.41 -19.69 -18.64
CA TYR A 58 3.97 -19.55 -18.78
C TYR A 58 3.30 -20.74 -18.09
N SER A 59 2.46 -20.47 -17.09
CA SER A 59 1.65 -21.47 -16.39
C SER A 59 0.17 -21.32 -16.79
N LEU A 60 -0.49 -22.42 -17.15
CA LEU A 60 -1.90 -22.42 -17.58
C LEU A 60 -2.88 -21.92 -16.52
N THR A 61 -2.46 -21.90 -15.25
CA THR A 61 -3.19 -21.28 -14.13
C THR A 61 -3.48 -19.79 -14.37
N GLU A 62 -2.58 -19.07 -15.04
CA GLU A 62 -2.74 -17.63 -15.36
C GLU A 62 -3.94 -17.35 -16.27
N PHE A 63 -4.34 -18.35 -17.06
CA PHE A 63 -5.41 -18.21 -18.05
C PHE A 63 -6.76 -18.76 -17.55
N GLN A 64 -6.78 -19.55 -16.48
CA GLN A 64 -8.01 -20.12 -15.91
C GLN A 64 -8.79 -19.09 -15.08
N ASP A 65 -8.11 -18.15 -14.43
CA ASP A 65 -8.73 -17.08 -13.63
C ASP A 65 -9.47 -16.03 -14.47
N ALA A 66 -9.15 -15.92 -15.77
CA ALA A 66 -9.77 -14.97 -16.69
C ALA A 66 -11.27 -15.22 -16.93
N ARG A 67 -11.77 -16.44 -16.67
CA ARG A 67 -13.20 -16.78 -16.82
C ARG A 67 -14.05 -16.53 -15.58
N SER A 68 -13.45 -16.38 -14.39
CA SER A 68 -14.18 -16.38 -13.11
C SER A 68 -14.11 -15.06 -12.35
N ARG A 69 -13.12 -14.20 -12.61
CA ARG A 69 -13.00 -12.87 -11.99
C ARG A 69 -12.74 -11.77 -13.01
N PRO A 70 -13.34 -10.58 -12.85
CA PRO A 70 -12.93 -9.39 -13.58
C PRO A 70 -11.63 -8.84 -12.97
N VAL A 71 -10.52 -9.52 -13.26
CA VAL A 71 -9.18 -9.24 -12.71
C VAL A 71 -8.65 -7.88 -13.17
N ASP A 72 -9.09 -7.39 -14.33
CA ASP A 72 -8.51 -6.20 -14.97
C ASP A 72 -8.75 -4.90 -14.17
N LEU A 73 -9.99 -4.63 -13.71
CA LEU A 73 -10.30 -3.38 -13.00
C LEU A 73 -9.68 -3.32 -11.59
N GLU A 74 -9.66 -4.45 -10.88
CA GLU A 74 -9.06 -4.53 -9.54
C GLU A 74 -7.53 -4.39 -9.60
N LEU A 75 -6.88 -5.01 -10.59
CA LEU A 75 -5.46 -4.85 -10.82
C LEU A 75 -5.13 -3.39 -11.20
N GLN A 76 -5.89 -2.80 -12.12
CA GLN A 76 -5.71 -1.38 -12.50
C GLN A 76 -5.85 -0.46 -11.29
N PHE A 77 -6.83 -0.70 -10.42
CA PHE A 77 -7.03 0.08 -9.20
C PHE A 77 -5.81 0.00 -8.27
N LYS A 78 -5.31 -1.22 -8.04
CA LYS A 78 -4.14 -1.46 -7.18
C LYS A 78 -2.87 -0.80 -7.72
N LEU A 79 -2.63 -0.92 -9.03
CA LEU A 79 -1.48 -0.29 -9.69
C LEU A 79 -1.56 1.24 -9.62
N GLN A 80 -2.72 1.82 -9.93
CA GLN A 80 -2.90 3.27 -9.87
C GLN A 80 -2.71 3.82 -8.45
N ARG A 81 -3.14 3.08 -7.43
CA ARG A 81 -2.89 3.41 -6.02
C ARG A 81 -1.38 3.49 -5.72
N GLN A 82 -0.63 2.44 -6.06
CA GLN A 82 0.82 2.41 -5.86
C GLN A 82 1.56 3.52 -6.62
N GLN A 83 1.14 3.79 -7.86
CA GLN A 83 1.69 4.88 -8.67
C GLN A 83 1.43 6.25 -8.05
N LEU A 84 0.26 6.45 -7.44
CA LEU A 84 -0.07 7.70 -6.74
C LEU A 84 0.80 7.90 -5.51
N ASP A 85 1.06 6.86 -4.72
CA ASP A 85 1.93 6.96 -3.54
C ASP A 85 3.38 7.22 -3.95
N THR A 86 3.87 6.52 -4.97
CA THR A 86 5.21 6.75 -5.51
C THR A 86 5.36 8.19 -6.02
N PHE A 87 4.34 8.70 -6.72
CA PHE A 87 4.31 10.09 -7.17
C PHE A 87 4.36 11.08 -6.00
N HIS A 88 3.59 10.81 -4.96
CA HIS A 88 3.53 11.64 -3.75
C HIS A 88 4.88 11.65 -3.01
N GLU A 89 5.48 10.49 -2.80
CA GLU A 89 6.78 10.33 -2.16
C GLU A 89 7.88 11.05 -2.94
N ASN A 90 7.95 10.83 -4.25
CA ASN A 90 8.96 11.45 -5.11
C ASN A 90 8.86 12.98 -5.12
N PHE A 91 7.65 13.52 -5.13
CA PHE A 91 7.45 14.97 -5.07
C PHE A 91 8.01 15.57 -3.78
N TRP A 92 7.68 14.98 -2.62
CA TRP A 92 8.13 15.48 -1.33
C TRP A 92 9.61 15.21 -1.06
N LEU A 93 10.15 14.10 -1.58
CA LEU A 93 11.58 13.84 -1.57
C LEU A 93 12.34 14.96 -2.28
N ASP A 94 11.97 15.27 -3.53
CA ASP A 94 12.62 16.32 -4.32
C ASP A 94 12.42 17.71 -3.71
N ASN A 95 11.22 18.03 -3.22
CA ASN A 95 10.96 19.30 -2.56
C ASN A 95 11.85 19.49 -1.32
N ASN A 96 11.96 18.47 -0.47
CA ASN A 96 12.80 18.54 0.73
C ASN A 96 14.29 18.62 0.39
N ILE A 97 14.77 17.89 -0.62
CA ILE A 97 16.17 17.98 -1.08
C ILE A 97 16.49 19.41 -1.49
N ARG A 98 15.66 20.02 -2.35
CA ARG A 98 15.88 21.39 -2.83
C ARG A 98 15.75 22.40 -1.68
N TYR A 99 14.82 22.19 -0.77
CA TYR A 99 14.64 23.05 0.40
C TYR A 99 15.89 23.05 1.28
N TYR A 100 16.44 21.88 1.62
CA TYR A 100 17.64 21.79 2.46
C TYR A 100 18.87 22.39 1.77
N ALA A 101 19.05 22.12 0.48
CA ALA A 101 20.13 22.74 -0.30
C ALA A 101 20.01 24.27 -0.32
N ALA A 102 18.81 24.81 -0.61
CA ALA A 102 18.59 26.25 -0.65
C ALA A 102 18.75 26.91 0.74
N LYS A 103 18.26 26.25 1.79
CA LYS A 103 18.44 26.70 3.17
C LYS A 103 19.92 26.78 3.56
N GLU A 104 20.71 25.77 3.18
CA GLU A 104 22.15 25.75 3.42
C GLU A 104 22.85 26.90 2.67
N THR A 105 22.49 27.14 1.41
CA THR A 105 23.05 28.28 0.66
C THR A 105 22.72 29.63 1.30
N ALA A 106 21.47 29.83 1.75
CA ALA A 106 21.07 31.06 2.44
C ALA A 106 21.87 31.27 3.74
N LEU A 107 22.14 30.19 4.49
CA LEU A 107 22.95 30.24 5.70
C LEU A 107 24.45 30.45 5.40
N SER A 108 24.96 29.94 4.29
CA SER A 108 26.38 30.06 3.90
C SER A 108 26.80 31.49 3.56
N HIS A 109 25.85 32.36 3.19
CA HIS A 109 26.12 33.77 2.90
C HIS A 109 26.29 34.63 4.15
N LEU A 110 25.93 34.12 5.34
CA LEU A 110 26.14 34.84 6.58
C LEU A 110 27.60 34.75 7.03
N PRO A 111 28.17 35.84 7.58
CA PRO A 111 29.50 35.78 8.17
C PRO A 111 29.52 34.86 9.39
N GLU A 112 30.67 34.24 9.68
CA GLU A 112 30.82 33.35 10.85
C GLU A 112 30.55 34.06 12.18
N THR A 113 30.67 35.39 12.22
CA THR A 113 30.38 36.24 13.38
C THR A 113 28.88 36.55 13.55
N ALA A 114 28.01 36.08 12.65
CA ALA A 114 26.58 36.36 12.70
C ALA A 114 25.94 35.81 13.98
N THR A 115 25.11 36.64 14.62
CA THR A 115 24.40 36.25 15.83
C THR A 115 23.28 35.25 15.53
N ALA A 116 22.71 34.63 16.56
CA ALA A 116 21.53 33.76 16.38
C ALA A 116 20.34 34.53 15.78
N LEU A 117 20.14 35.79 16.17
CA LEU A 117 19.07 36.64 15.66
C LEU A 117 19.24 36.94 14.17
N ASP A 118 20.46 37.20 13.72
CA ASP A 118 20.74 37.45 12.30
C ASP A 118 20.43 36.22 11.43
N LYS A 119 20.74 35.02 11.94
CA LYS A 119 20.41 33.74 11.29
C LYS A 119 18.90 33.53 11.22
N GLU A 120 18.16 33.85 12.28
CA GLU A 120 16.70 33.76 12.29
C GLU A 120 16.06 34.72 11.29
N ASN A 121 16.54 35.97 11.21
CA ASN A 121 16.07 36.94 10.23
C ASN A 121 16.32 36.47 8.79
N ALA A 122 17.53 35.99 8.51
CA ALA A 122 17.87 35.45 7.19
C ALA A 122 17.03 34.22 6.82
N LEU A 123 16.76 33.33 7.78
CA LEU A 123 15.87 32.19 7.57
C LEU A 123 14.42 32.62 7.32
N SER A 124 13.93 33.65 8.01
CA SER A 124 12.58 34.19 7.79
C SER A 124 12.41 34.75 6.37
N GLU A 125 13.38 35.55 5.92
CA GLU A 125 13.40 36.07 4.54
C GLU A 125 13.48 34.94 3.50
N PHE A 126 14.38 33.98 3.72
CA PHE A 126 14.50 32.79 2.89
C PHE A 126 13.18 32.02 2.79
N LEU A 127 12.50 31.76 3.90
CA LEU A 127 11.24 31.01 3.92
C LEU A 127 10.14 31.70 3.11
N SER A 128 10.05 33.03 3.23
CA SER A 128 9.11 33.84 2.45
C SER A 128 9.40 33.73 0.94
N GLN A 129 10.66 33.89 0.55
CA GLN A 129 11.08 33.79 -0.85
C GLN A 129 10.89 32.38 -1.41
N TRP A 130 11.27 31.35 -0.65
CA TRP A 130 11.09 29.94 -1.01
C TRP A 130 9.62 29.63 -1.30
N TYR A 131 8.72 30.07 -0.42
CA TYR A 131 7.27 29.85 -0.60
C TYR A 131 6.76 30.49 -1.90
N ILE A 132 7.17 31.73 -2.19
CA ILE A 132 6.77 32.43 -3.42
C ILE A 132 7.28 31.69 -4.67
N GLN A 133 8.54 31.26 -4.66
CA GLN A 133 9.16 30.54 -5.77
C GLN A 133 8.50 29.17 -6.01
N GLU A 134 8.25 28.43 -4.93
CA GLU A 134 7.77 27.05 -5.00
C GLU A 134 6.24 26.94 -5.14
N LYS A 135 5.52 28.06 -4.99
CA LYS A 135 4.07 28.12 -5.11
C LYS A 135 3.57 27.50 -6.41
N GLY A 136 4.15 27.88 -7.55
CA GLY A 136 3.71 27.38 -8.86
C GLY A 136 3.83 25.86 -8.99
N ARG A 137 4.95 25.29 -8.49
CA ARG A 137 5.17 23.84 -8.52
C ARG A 137 4.22 23.11 -7.56
N THR A 138 3.99 23.68 -6.39
CA THR A 138 3.05 23.14 -5.40
C THR A 138 1.60 23.15 -5.91
N ASP A 139 1.21 24.21 -6.62
CA ASP A 139 -0.11 24.33 -7.23
C ASP A 139 -0.30 23.29 -8.36
N GLN A 140 0.72 23.10 -9.21
CA GLN A 140 0.72 22.05 -10.24
C GLN A 140 0.62 20.64 -9.63
N TYR A 141 1.44 20.36 -8.61
CA TYR A 141 1.38 19.11 -7.86
C TYR A 141 0.00 18.88 -7.24
N THR A 142 -0.59 19.90 -6.62
CA THR A 142 -1.91 19.80 -5.99
C THR A 142 -2.99 19.50 -7.01
N ALA A 143 -2.94 20.12 -8.19
CA ALA A 143 -3.87 19.86 -9.28
C ALA A 143 -3.74 18.41 -9.80
N GLU A 144 -2.51 17.94 -10.05
CA GLU A 144 -2.27 16.56 -10.49
C GLU A 144 -2.67 15.53 -9.44
N TRP A 145 -2.29 15.75 -8.18
CA TRP A 145 -2.62 14.87 -7.07
C TRP A 145 -4.13 14.73 -6.94
N ARG A 146 -4.88 15.84 -6.98
CA ARG A 146 -6.36 15.80 -6.98
C ARG A 146 -6.91 15.04 -8.17
N ARG A 147 -6.42 15.32 -9.39
CA ARG A 147 -6.86 14.63 -10.61
C ARG A 147 -6.68 13.11 -10.51
N ARG A 148 -5.52 12.65 -10.04
CA ARG A 148 -5.22 11.22 -9.86
C ARG A 148 -6.06 10.58 -8.75
N ASN A 149 -6.25 11.27 -7.62
CA ASN A 149 -7.14 10.81 -6.55
C ASN A 149 -8.59 10.67 -7.01
N PHE A 150 -9.13 11.64 -7.75
CA PHE A 150 -10.47 11.53 -8.32
C PHE A 150 -10.61 10.36 -9.29
N ALA A 151 -9.60 10.12 -10.13
CA ALA A 151 -9.56 8.96 -11.01
C ALA A 151 -9.56 7.65 -10.22
N LEU A 152 -8.76 7.57 -9.16
CA LEU A 152 -8.67 6.41 -8.28
C LEU A 152 -9.99 6.14 -7.55
N ILE A 153 -10.64 7.17 -6.99
CA ILE A 153 -11.96 7.04 -6.35
C ILE A 153 -12.98 6.50 -7.36
N ARG A 154 -13.02 7.06 -8.58
CA ARG A 154 -13.92 6.58 -9.64
C ARG A 154 -13.63 5.14 -10.05
N LEU A 155 -12.37 4.72 -10.07
CA LEU A 155 -12.01 3.35 -10.40
C LEU A 155 -12.38 2.40 -9.25
N GLY A 156 -12.13 2.79 -8.00
CA GLY A 156 -12.50 2.04 -6.81
C GLY A 156 -14.01 1.83 -6.70
N THR A 157 -14.82 2.85 -7.00
CA THR A 157 -16.29 2.69 -7.02
C THR A 157 -16.74 1.70 -8.10
N LYS A 158 -16.14 1.71 -9.29
CA LYS A 158 -16.42 0.72 -10.34
C LYS A 158 -16.08 -0.71 -9.87
N VAL A 159 -14.93 -0.90 -9.24
CA VAL A 159 -14.50 -2.20 -8.70
C VAL A 159 -15.49 -2.71 -7.66
N GLU A 160 -15.92 -1.87 -6.73
CA GLU A 160 -16.86 -2.27 -5.69
C GLU A 160 -18.27 -2.55 -6.25
N LEU A 161 -18.75 -1.75 -7.21
CA LEU A 161 -20.01 -2.03 -7.90
C LEU A 161 -19.97 -3.38 -8.64
N GLN A 162 -18.84 -3.68 -9.29
CA GLN A 162 -18.65 -4.96 -9.97
C GLN A 162 -18.63 -6.14 -8.99
N LYS A 163 -17.93 -6.00 -7.85
CA LYS A 163 -17.92 -7.00 -6.78
C LYS A 163 -19.31 -7.23 -6.19
N LEU A 164 -20.07 -6.15 -5.97
CA LEU A 164 -21.45 -6.23 -5.48
C LEU A 164 -22.37 -6.93 -6.48
N GLY A 165 -22.28 -6.58 -7.77
CA GLY A 165 -23.06 -7.23 -8.82
C GLY A 165 -22.77 -8.73 -8.92
N PHE A 166 -21.50 -9.13 -8.83
CA PHE A 166 -21.10 -10.54 -8.84
C PHE A 166 -21.59 -11.30 -7.59
N ARG A 167 -21.53 -10.69 -6.41
CA ARG A 167 -22.06 -11.30 -5.17
C ARG A 167 -23.57 -11.51 -5.26
N LEU A 168 -24.30 -10.52 -5.76
CA LEU A 168 -25.75 -10.64 -5.95
C LEU A 168 -26.09 -11.75 -6.96
N SER A 169 -25.43 -11.81 -8.12
CA SER A 169 -25.72 -12.87 -9.12
C SER A 169 -25.44 -14.28 -8.59
N GLN A 170 -24.38 -14.48 -7.79
CA GLN A 170 -24.11 -15.75 -7.13
C GLN A 170 -25.21 -16.16 -6.14
N THR A 171 -25.73 -15.21 -5.35
CA THR A 171 -26.83 -15.51 -4.41
C THR A 171 -28.11 -15.93 -5.15
N PHE A 172 -28.44 -15.28 -6.28
CA PHE A 172 -29.61 -15.65 -7.09
C PHE A 172 -29.46 -16.98 -7.85
N GLN A 173 -28.23 -17.40 -8.19
CA GLN A 173 -27.99 -18.73 -8.78
C GLN A 173 -28.10 -19.84 -7.73
N SER A 174 -27.64 -19.58 -6.50
CA SER A 174 -27.71 -20.59 -5.42
C SER A 174 -29.15 -20.95 -5.02
N THR A 175 -30.09 -19.99 -5.09
CA THR A 175 -31.50 -20.20 -4.74
C THR A 175 -32.30 -20.95 -5.81
N SER A 176 -31.93 -20.85 -7.08
CA SER A 176 -32.58 -21.58 -8.19
C SER A 176 -32.12 -23.04 -8.32
N SER A 177 -30.90 -23.37 -7.86
CA SER A 177 -30.42 -24.75 -7.77
C SER A 177 -31.00 -25.54 -6.59
N SER A 178 -31.48 -24.87 -5.54
CA SER A 178 -32.08 -25.53 -4.36
C SER A 178 -33.56 -25.92 -4.53
N SER A 179 -34.26 -25.40 -5.55
CA SER A 179 -35.68 -25.70 -5.81
C SER A 179 -35.90 -26.85 -6.79
N SER A 180 -34.85 -27.40 -7.40
CA SER A 180 -34.92 -28.48 -8.40
C SER A 180 -34.60 -29.88 -7.85
N SER A 181 -34.31 -30.01 -6.54
CA SER A 181 -33.98 -31.30 -5.89
C SER A 181 -35.11 -31.90 -5.03
N SER A 182 -36.30 -31.30 -5.02
CA SER A 182 -37.44 -31.73 -4.18
C SER A 182 -38.56 -32.48 -4.93
N SER A 183 -38.34 -32.86 -6.19
CA SER A 183 -39.30 -33.63 -6.99
C SER A 183 -38.64 -34.87 -7.57
N SER A 184 -38.57 -35.94 -6.77
CA SER A 184 -38.38 -37.33 -7.20
C SER A 184 -39.11 -38.26 -6.24
#